data_AF-A0A2T5C6X7-F1
#
_entry.id   AF-A0A2T5C6X7-F1
#
_cell.length_a   1.000
_cell.length_b   1.000
_cell.length_c   1.000
_cell.angle_alpha   90.00
_cell.angle_beta   90.00
_cell.angle_gamma   90.00
#
_symmetry.space_group_name_H-M   'P 1'
#
loop_
_entity.id
_entity.type
_entity.pdbx_description
1 polymer ?
#
loop_
_entity_poly.entity_id
_entity_poly.type
_entity_poly.pdbx_seq_one_letter_code
_entity_poly.pdbx_strand_id
1 'polypeptide(L)'
;MGSRDEPHSCSYTRDCAKAHSILAESQFAQGQLWHLPTSNPGLTGRQWAQLMDETLGANPNNKSGSLWAHKLWGYIDKVTVELYEAGCQPKRVCQFDSSKFEGAFNFVPTSYRQGLKETLDFWNIL
;
A
#
# COMPACT_ATOMS: atom_id res chain seq x y z
N MET A 1 5.80 6.58 -10.95
CA MET A 1 4.32 6.50 -10.87
C MET A 1 3.75 6.84 -12.25
N GLY A 2 2.83 6.02 -12.78
CA GLY A 2 1.98 6.42 -13.91
C GLY A 2 1.11 7.61 -13.52
N SER A 3 0.27 8.11 -14.43
CA SER A 3 -0.57 9.31 -14.26
C SER A 3 -1.12 9.47 -12.82
N ARG A 4 -1.18 10.70 -12.29
CA ARG A 4 -1.65 11.05 -10.92
C ARG A 4 -3.07 10.53 -10.60
N ASP A 5 -3.77 10.05 -11.62
CA ASP A 5 -5.18 9.72 -11.67
C ASP A 5 -5.41 8.21 -11.77
N GLU A 6 -4.35 7.43 -11.98
CA GLU A 6 -4.45 5.98 -12.07
C GLU A 6 -4.41 5.36 -10.66
N PRO A 7 -5.37 4.49 -10.31
CA PRO A 7 -5.35 3.83 -9.01
C PRO A 7 -4.27 2.76 -8.97
N HIS A 8 -3.52 2.76 -7.88
CA HIS A 8 -2.45 1.81 -7.59
C HIS A 8 -2.75 1.14 -6.27
N SER A 9 -2.80 -0.20 -6.28
CA SER A 9 -2.97 -0.97 -5.06
C SER A 9 -1.63 -1.15 -4.37
N CYS A 10 -1.58 -0.95 -3.06
CA CYS A 10 -0.38 -1.20 -2.26
C CYS A 10 -0.69 -2.24 -1.19
N SER A 11 0.01 -3.36 -1.21
CA SER A 11 -0.18 -4.41 -0.20
C SER A 11 0.57 -4.06 1.08
N TYR A 12 -0.07 -4.20 2.23
CA TYR A 12 0.57 -3.93 3.51
C TYR A 12 1.53 -5.05 3.88
N THR A 13 2.82 -4.74 4.08
CA THR A 13 3.88 -5.74 4.24
C THR A 13 3.61 -6.72 5.38
N ARG A 14 3.04 -6.29 6.51
CA ARG A 14 2.73 -7.20 7.61
C ARG A 14 1.61 -8.17 7.27
N ASP A 15 0.64 -7.78 6.45
CA ASP A 15 -0.40 -8.69 5.99
C ASP A 15 0.14 -9.69 4.97
N CYS A 16 1.02 -9.24 4.07
CA CYS A 16 1.75 -10.13 3.19
C CYS A 16 2.55 -11.19 3.98
N ALA A 17 3.22 -10.78 5.06
CA ALA A 17 3.96 -11.71 5.93
C ALA A 17 3.04 -12.71 6.64
N LYS A 18 1.93 -12.25 7.23
CA LYS A 18 0.92 -13.14 7.84
C LYS A 18 0.35 -14.12 6.83
N ALA A 19 -0.03 -13.63 5.65
CA ALA A 19 -0.57 -14.46 4.58
C ALA A 19 0.46 -15.51 4.12
N HIS A 20 1.72 -15.13 4.01
CA HIS A 20 2.79 -16.07 3.65
C HIS A 20 2.92 -17.20 4.69
N SER A 21 2.85 -16.87 5.99
CA SER A 21 2.85 -17.88 7.07
C SER A 21 1.66 -18.84 6.94
N ILE A 22 0.45 -18.31 6.74
CA ILE A 22 -0.77 -19.10 6.57
C ILE A 22 -0.67 -20.04 5.37
N LEU A 23 -0.15 -19.54 4.23
CA LEU A 23 0.03 -20.34 3.02
C LEU A 23 1.07 -21.44 3.21
N ALA A 24 2.15 -21.18 3.95
CA ALA A 24 3.19 -22.16 4.22
C ALA A 24 2.69 -23.31 5.11
N GLU A 25 1.79 -23.02 6.05
CA GLU A 25 1.23 -24.01 6.98
C GLU A 25 0.05 -24.80 6.38
N SER A 26 -0.60 -24.27 5.35
CA SER A 26 -1.80 -24.86 4.75
C SER A 26 -1.48 -25.86 3.64
N GLN A 27 -1.77 -27.14 3.88
CA GLN A 27 -1.72 -28.15 2.79
C GLN A 27 -2.70 -27.83 1.66
N PHE A 28 -3.84 -27.20 1.96
CA PHE A 28 -4.81 -26.75 0.97
C PHE A 28 -4.24 -25.66 0.03
N ALA A 29 -3.30 -24.86 0.51
CA ALA A 29 -2.69 -23.79 -0.28
C ALA A 29 -1.67 -24.30 -1.32
N GLN A 30 -1.15 -25.51 -1.16
CA GLN A 30 -0.07 -26.05 -1.99
C GLN A 30 -0.50 -26.22 -3.45
N GLY A 31 0.40 -25.89 -4.38
CA GLY A 31 0.15 -26.00 -5.82
C GLY A 31 -0.84 -24.99 -6.40
N GLN A 32 -1.28 -24.00 -5.60
CA GLN A 32 -2.20 -22.96 -6.05
C GLN A 32 -1.52 -21.60 -6.18
N LEU A 33 -2.01 -20.79 -7.12
CA LEU A 33 -1.68 -19.37 -7.20
C LEU A 33 -2.54 -18.58 -6.20
N TRP A 34 -1.89 -17.69 -5.44
CA TRP A 34 -2.52 -16.83 -4.46
C TRP A 34 -2.06 -15.38 -4.64
N HIS A 35 -3.02 -14.45 -4.70
CA HIS A 35 -2.74 -13.03 -4.53
C HIS A 35 -2.75 -12.70 -3.04
N LEU A 36 -1.72 -12.00 -2.57
CA LEU A 36 -1.60 -11.64 -1.16
C LEU A 36 -2.62 -10.55 -0.79
N PRO A 37 -3.10 -10.54 0.47
CA PRO A 37 -4.07 -9.56 0.96
C PRO A 37 -3.70 -8.13 0.60
N THR A 38 -4.59 -7.45 -0.10
CA THR A 38 -4.40 -6.06 -0.51
C THR A 38 -5.71 -5.31 -0.30
N SER A 39 -5.64 -4.17 0.40
CA SER A 39 -6.81 -3.33 0.62
C SER A 39 -7.38 -2.86 -0.73
N ASN A 40 -8.68 -3.03 -0.91
CA ASN A 40 -9.40 -2.58 -2.10
C ASN A 40 -10.46 -1.53 -1.74
N PRO A 41 -10.75 -0.56 -2.64
CA PRO A 41 -10.10 -0.34 -3.94
C PRO A 41 -8.73 0.35 -3.81
N GLY A 42 -7.84 0.13 -4.77
CA GLY A 42 -6.57 0.86 -4.87
C GLY A 42 -6.76 2.38 -4.97
N LEU A 43 -5.83 3.16 -4.41
CA LEU A 43 -5.91 4.62 -4.37
C LEU A 43 -5.10 5.26 -5.50
N THR A 44 -5.59 6.39 -6.00
CA THR A 44 -4.83 7.27 -6.91
C THR A 44 -3.72 8.01 -6.17
N GLY A 45 -2.72 8.53 -6.88
CA GLY A 45 -1.66 9.33 -6.28
C GLY A 45 -2.18 10.55 -5.49
N ARG A 46 -3.28 11.17 -5.96
CA ARG A 46 -3.97 12.26 -5.23
C ARG A 46 -4.59 11.78 -3.92
N GLN A 47 -5.27 10.64 -3.93
CA GLN A 47 -5.88 10.07 -2.73
C GLN A 47 -4.84 9.63 -1.71
N TRP A 48 -3.69 9.12 -2.17
CA TRP A 48 -2.55 8.84 -1.31
C TRP A 48 -2.01 10.08 -0.61
N ALA A 49 -1.82 11.18 -1.35
CA ALA A 49 -1.38 12.44 -0.77
C ALA A 49 -2.38 12.97 0.28
N GLN A 50 -3.68 12.95 -0.06
CA GLN A 50 -4.73 13.36 0.87
C GLN A 50 -4.75 12.49 2.14
N LEU A 51 -4.67 11.17 2.00
CA LEU A 51 -4.66 10.25 3.14
C LEU A 51 -3.45 10.50 4.06
N MET A 52 -2.31 10.86 3.48
CA MET A 52 -1.10 11.21 4.23
C MET A 52 -1.28 12.51 5.03
N ASP A 53 -1.79 13.55 4.38
CA ASP A 53 -2.04 14.84 5.04
C ASP A 53 -3.04 14.67 6.20
N GLU A 54 -4.12 13.92 5.98
CA GLU A 54 -5.11 13.60 7.02
C GLU A 54 -4.50 12.82 8.19
N THR A 55 -3.61 11.87 7.91
CA THR A 55 -3.01 11.01 8.95
C THR A 55 -1.98 11.76 9.79
N LEU A 56 -1.25 12.71 9.19
CA LEU A 56 -0.28 13.57 9.87
C LEU A 56 -0.92 14.78 10.58
N GLY A 57 -2.24 14.98 10.45
CA GLY A 57 -2.91 16.17 10.98
C GLY A 57 -2.54 17.47 10.24
N ALA A 58 -2.01 17.37 9.02
CA ALA A 58 -1.72 18.53 8.19
C ALA A 58 -3.04 19.06 7.60
N ASN A 59 -3.36 20.33 7.89
CA ASN A 59 -4.60 20.95 7.45
C ASN A 59 -4.66 21.03 5.90
N PRO A 60 -5.71 20.51 5.25
CA PRO A 60 -5.83 20.48 3.78
C PRO A 60 -5.83 21.86 3.11
N ASN A 61 -5.99 22.95 3.88
CA ASN A 61 -5.90 24.33 3.37
C ASN A 61 -4.48 24.88 3.27
N ASN A 62 -3.46 24.18 3.80
CA ASN A 62 -2.08 24.59 3.63
C ASN A 62 -1.54 24.09 2.29
N LYS A 63 -1.68 24.93 1.25
CA LYS A 63 -0.93 24.84 -0.02
C LYS A 63 0.61 24.95 0.16
N SER A 64 1.12 24.82 1.37
CA SER A 64 2.52 24.91 1.75
C SER A 64 2.93 23.76 2.69
N GLY A 65 2.46 22.54 2.42
CA GLY A 65 3.00 21.28 2.96
C GLY A 65 4.39 20.90 2.43
N SER A 66 5.06 21.81 1.72
CA SER A 66 6.03 21.51 0.65
C SER A 66 7.43 21.10 1.11
N LEU A 67 7.78 21.10 2.40
CA LEU A 67 9.17 20.80 2.82
C LEU A 67 9.31 19.52 3.65
N TRP A 68 8.32 19.19 4.49
CA TRP A 68 8.36 17.96 5.30
C TRP A 68 7.85 16.76 4.49
N ALA A 69 6.77 16.95 3.73
CA ALA A 69 6.26 15.94 2.79
C ALA A 69 7.30 15.58 1.73
N HIS A 70 8.14 16.52 1.28
CA HIS A 70 9.24 16.24 0.34
C HIS A 70 10.39 15.42 0.94
N LYS A 71 10.68 15.54 2.25
CA LYS A 71 11.70 14.69 2.88
C LYS A 71 11.23 13.24 3.00
N LEU A 72 9.97 13.02 3.39
CA LEU A 72 9.40 11.68 3.39
C LEU A 72 9.25 11.13 1.97
N TRP A 73 8.79 11.97 1.03
CA TRP A 73 8.80 11.60 -0.37
C TRP A 73 10.20 11.22 -0.82
N GLY A 74 11.28 11.93 -0.48
CA GLY A 74 12.63 11.57 -0.92
C GLY A 74 13.12 10.19 -0.42
N TYR A 75 12.72 9.77 0.78
CA TYR A 75 13.04 8.42 1.29
C TYR A 75 12.17 7.34 0.68
N ILE A 76 10.88 7.63 0.49
CA ILE A 76 9.99 6.75 -0.26
C ILE A 76 10.49 6.66 -1.70
N ASP A 77 10.89 7.76 -2.34
CA ASP A 77 11.26 7.93 -3.76
C ASP A 77 12.53 7.16 -4.11
N LYS A 78 13.56 7.10 -3.25
CA LYS A 78 14.69 6.19 -3.52
C LYS A 78 14.29 4.72 -3.51
N VAL A 79 13.46 4.31 -2.55
CA VAL A 79 12.90 2.95 -2.49
C VAL A 79 11.89 2.73 -3.63
N THR A 80 11.14 3.76 -4.03
CA THR A 80 10.15 3.67 -5.11
C THR A 80 10.80 3.73 -6.47
N VAL A 81 11.96 4.34 -6.65
CA VAL A 81 12.71 4.35 -7.92
C VAL A 81 13.25 2.96 -8.20
N GLU A 82 13.80 2.27 -7.19
CA GLU A 82 14.16 0.84 -7.32
C GLU A 82 12.92 -0.05 -7.53
N LEU A 83 11.81 0.19 -6.80
CA LEU A 83 10.53 -0.48 -7.06
C LEU A 83 9.83 -0.05 -8.35
N TYR A 84 10.21 1.06 -8.99
CA TYR A 84 9.63 1.58 -10.23
C TYR A 84 10.32 0.93 -11.43
N GLU A 85 11.62 0.66 -11.32
CA GLU A 85 12.33 -0.19 -12.29
C GLU A 85 11.85 -1.66 -12.23
N ALA A 86 11.43 -2.14 -11.04
CA ALA A 86 10.80 -3.45 -10.87
C ALA A 86 9.25 -3.44 -10.91
N GLY A 87 8.65 -2.27 -11.11
CA GLY A 87 7.26 -1.98 -10.78
C GLY A 87 6.24 -2.26 -11.88
N CYS A 88 4.98 -2.37 -11.47
CA CYS A 88 3.80 -2.53 -12.32
C CYS A 88 3.90 -1.57 -13.51
N GLN A 89 4.03 -2.13 -14.72
CA GLN A 89 4.33 -1.37 -15.93
C GLN A 89 3.30 -0.22 -16.10
N PRO A 90 3.74 1.02 -16.38
CA PRO A 90 2.91 2.23 -16.36
C PRO A 90 1.80 2.31 -17.43
N LYS A 91 1.49 1.19 -18.09
CA LYS A 91 0.47 1.08 -19.14
C LYS A 91 -0.84 0.45 -18.68
N ARG A 92 -0.94 -0.04 -17.43
CA ARG A 92 -2.16 -0.71 -16.94
C ARG A 92 -2.48 -0.31 -15.51
N VAL A 93 -3.77 -0.03 -15.27
CA VAL A 93 -4.34 0.15 -13.93
C VAL A 93 -3.99 -1.07 -13.08
N CYS A 94 -3.23 -0.85 -12.01
CA CYS A 94 -2.71 -1.92 -11.16
C CYS A 94 -3.66 -2.11 -9.96
N GLN A 95 -4.81 -2.73 -10.24
CA GLN A 95 -5.77 -3.19 -9.24
C GLN A 95 -5.52 -4.66 -8.91
N PHE A 96 -5.22 -4.95 -7.63
CA PHE A 96 -4.98 -6.30 -7.15
C PHE A 96 -6.23 -6.85 -6.47
N ASP A 97 -6.71 -8.00 -6.94
CA ASP A 97 -7.82 -8.70 -6.32
C ASP A 97 -7.31 -9.85 -5.44
N SER A 98 -7.48 -9.72 -4.12
CA SER A 98 -7.15 -10.74 -3.12
C SER A 98 -8.37 -11.51 -2.60
N SER A 99 -9.55 -11.33 -3.20
CA SER A 99 -10.82 -11.93 -2.74
C SER A 99 -10.74 -13.45 -2.57
N LYS A 100 -9.96 -14.14 -3.43
CA LYS A 100 -9.73 -15.59 -3.32
C LYS A 100 -9.08 -15.96 -1.97
N PHE A 101 -8.03 -15.23 -1.59
CA PHE A 101 -7.32 -15.48 -0.33
C PHE A 101 -8.19 -15.09 0.87
N GLU A 102 -8.79 -13.90 0.80
CA GLU A 102 -9.66 -13.37 1.84
C GLU A 102 -10.80 -14.33 2.18
N GLY A 103 -11.47 -14.86 1.16
CA GLY A 103 -12.53 -15.86 1.34
C GLY A 103 -12.04 -17.22 1.83
N ALA A 104 -10.90 -17.71 1.32
CA ALA A 104 -10.37 -19.03 1.68
C ALA A 104 -9.86 -19.10 3.13
N PHE A 105 -9.30 -18.00 3.64
CA PHE A 105 -8.68 -17.96 4.97
C PHE A 105 -9.40 -17.02 5.96
N ASN A 106 -10.58 -16.52 5.60
CA ASN A 106 -11.35 -15.54 6.36
C ASN A 106 -10.49 -14.37 6.84
N PHE A 107 -9.67 -13.84 5.92
CA PHE A 107 -8.69 -12.80 6.20
C PHE A 107 -9.21 -11.44 5.75
N VAL A 108 -9.08 -10.43 6.60
CA VAL A 108 -9.45 -9.05 6.27
C VAL A 108 -8.17 -8.21 6.11
N PRO A 109 -7.88 -7.67 4.91
CA PRO A 109 -6.73 -6.81 4.70
C PRO A 109 -6.77 -5.56 5.58
N THR A 110 -5.60 -5.15 6.08
CA THR A 110 -5.44 -3.89 6.79
C THR A 110 -5.73 -2.73 5.84
N SER A 111 -6.64 -1.84 6.26
CA SER A 111 -6.99 -0.67 5.46
C SER A 111 -5.78 0.23 5.21
N TYR A 112 -5.77 0.96 4.09
CA TYR A 112 -4.69 1.90 3.77
C TYR A 112 -4.42 2.92 4.89
N ARG A 113 -5.46 3.44 5.53
CA ARG A 113 -5.34 4.38 6.66
C ARG A 113 -4.59 3.77 7.83
N GLN A 114 -4.98 2.55 8.22
CA GLN A 114 -4.36 1.86 9.34
C GLN A 114 -2.92 1.47 9.02
N GLY A 115 -2.67 0.89 7.84
CA GLY A 115 -1.32 0.51 7.42
C GLY A 115 -0.38 1.71 7.35
N LEU A 116 -0.87 2.87 6.89
CA LEU A 116 -0.11 4.11 6.88
C LEU A 116 0.21 4.59 8.30
N LYS A 117 -0.78 4.62 9.19
CA LYS A 117 -0.58 5.00 10.59
C LYS A 117 0.47 4.10 11.27
N GLU A 118 0.32 2.78 11.16
CA GLU A 118 1.28 1.83 11.75
C GLU A 118 2.69 2.00 11.16
N THR A 119 2.80 2.38 9.89
CA THR A 119 4.09 2.67 9.25
C THR A 119 4.70 3.95 9.81
N LEU A 120 3.92 5.02 9.98
CA LEU A 120 4.41 6.28 10.56
C LEU A 120 4.81 6.13 12.02
N ASP A 121 4.03 5.38 12.80
CA ASP A 121 4.35 5.02 14.18
C ASP A 121 5.69 4.23 14.24
N PHE A 122 5.90 3.27 13.33
CA PHE A 122 7.15 2.48 13.28
C PHE A 122 8.40 3.35 13.05
N TRP A 123 8.27 4.43 12.28
CA TRP A 123 9.37 5.36 12.00
C TRP A 123 9.46 6.52 13.01
N ASN A 124 8.65 6.51 14.08
CA ASN A 124 8.54 7.60 15.07
C ASN A 124 8.24 8.98 14.44
N ILE A 125 7.38 9.01 13.42
CA ILE A 125 6.96 10.25 12.75
C ILE A 125 5.72 10.87 13.42
N LEU A 126 4.86 10.01 13.98
CA LEU A 126 3.76 10.36 14.88
C LEU A 126 4.23 10.19 16.34
#